data_AF-A0A1F8KHB4-F1
#
_entry.id   AF-A0A1F8KHB4-F1
#
_cell.length_a   1.000
_cell.length_b   1.000
_cell.length_c   1.000
_cell.angle_alpha   90.00
_cell.angle_beta   90.00
_cell.angle_gamma   90.00
#
_symmetry.space_group_name_H-M   'P 1'
#
loop_
_entity.id
_entity.type
_entity.pdbx_description
1 polymer ?
#
loop_
_entity_poly.entity_id
_entity_poly.type
_entity_poly.pdbx_seq_one_letter_code
_entity_poly.pdbx_strand_id
1 'polypeptide(L)' 'MRPKLGQVVAFFKYRSTKMVNIVLDSPGIPFWQRNYYEHIIRNDQDHRIIREYILSNPLNWEKDDENR' A
#
# COMPACT_ATOMS: atom_id res chain seq x y z
N MET A 1 -9.93 -18.11 -14.32
CA MET A 1 -9.04 -17.02 -14.79
C MET A 1 -8.16 -16.59 -13.63
N ARG A 2 -6.85 -16.40 -13.81
CA ARG A 2 -5.98 -15.89 -12.74
C ARG A 2 -6.22 -14.39 -12.57
N PRO A 3 -6.44 -13.88 -11.33
CA PRO A 3 -6.64 -12.46 -11.12
C PRO A 3 -5.34 -11.69 -11.47
N LYS A 4 -5.50 -10.55 -12.14
CA LYS A 4 -4.41 -9.59 -12.35
C LYS A 4 -4.07 -8.90 -11.03
N LEU A 5 -2.84 -8.41 -10.89
CA LEU A 5 -2.38 -7.70 -9.68
C LEU A 5 -3.34 -6.59 -9.26
N GLY A 6 -3.75 -5.73 -10.21
CA GLY A 6 -4.72 -4.66 -9.93
C GLY A 6 -6.07 -5.14 -9.40
N GLN A 7 -6.54 -6.33 -9.77
CA GLN A 7 -7.79 -6.90 -9.24
C GLN A 7 -7.62 -7.35 -7.79
N VAL A 8 -6.46 -7.92 -7.46
CA VAL A 8 -6.12 -8.31 -6.08
C VAL A 8 -6.02 -7.07 -5.18
N VAL A 9 -5.29 -6.04 -5.63
CA VAL A 9 -5.15 -4.78 -4.88
C VAL A 9 -6.49 -4.06 -4.74
N ALA A 10 -7.31 -4.01 -5.79
CA ALA A 10 -8.64 -3.42 -5.72
C ALA A 10 -9.53 -4.10 -4.68
N PHE A 11 -9.55 -5.44 -4.66
CA PHE A 11 -10.32 -6.19 -3.67
C PHE A 11 -9.79 -5.95 -2.24
N PHE A 12 -8.47 -5.96 -2.05
CA PHE A 12 -7.85 -5.66 -0.77
C PHE A 12 -8.23 -4.27 -0.26
N LYS A 13 -8.09 -3.22 -1.10
CA LYS A 13 -8.46 -1.85 -0.75
C LYS A 13 -9.95 -1.73 -0.42
N TYR A 14 -10.82 -2.35 -1.21
CA TYR A 14 -12.26 -2.37 -0.95
C TYR A 14 -12.60 -3.00 0.41
N ARG A 15 -12.09 -4.21 0.67
CA ARG A 15 -12.41 -4.95 1.90
C ARG A 15 -11.88 -4.23 3.13
N SER A 16 -10.64 -3.75 3.09
CA SER A 16 -10.03 -3.01 4.21
C SER A 16 -10.76 -1.70 4.50
N THR A 17 -11.06 -0.87 3.49
CA THR A 17 -11.85 0.37 3.68
C THR A 17 -13.21 0.07 4.32
N LYS A 18 -13.93 -0.96 3.86
CA LYS A 18 -15.24 -1.31 4.43
C LYS A 18 -15.13 -1.65 5.92
N MET A 19 -14.12 -2.43 6.31
CA MET A 19 -13.92 -2.79 7.72
C MET A 19 -13.53 -1.57 8.57
N VAL A 20 -12.58 -0.76 8.08
CA VAL A 20 -12.13 0.43 8.80
C VAL A 20 -13.27 1.43 8.98
N ASN A 21 -14.07 1.69 7.94
CA ASN A 21 -15.19 2.61 8.04
C ASN A 21 -16.26 2.15 9.03
N ILE A 22 -16.44 0.84 9.22
CA ILE A 22 -17.34 0.29 10.25
C ILE A 22 -16.74 0.51 11.65
N VAL A 23 -15.44 0.28 11.83
CA VAL A 23 -14.77 0.38 13.13
C VAL A 23 -14.60 1.84 13.58
N LEU A 24 -14.35 2.75 12.63
CA LEU A 24 -14.07 4.17 12.90
C LEU A 24 -15.28 5.09 12.69
N ASP A 25 -16.45 4.53 12.38
CA ASP A 25 -17.68 5.27 12.05
C ASP A 25 -17.46 6.41 11.03
N SER A 26 -16.72 6.09 9.97
CA SER A 26 -16.26 7.06 8.96
C SER A 26 -16.74 6.72 7.53
N PRO A 27 -18.06 6.49 7.32
CA PRO A 27 -18.57 6.14 6.00
C PRO A 27 -18.33 7.29 5.00
N GLY A 28 -17.94 6.93 3.78
CA GLY A 28 -17.73 7.89 2.69
C GLY A 28 -16.39 8.64 2.72
N ILE A 29 -15.58 8.51 3.78
CA ILE A 29 -14.24 9.09 3.84
C ILE A 29 -13.27 8.18 3.06
N PRO A 30 -12.52 8.71 2.07
CA PRO A 30 -11.49 7.93 1.38
C PRO A 30 -10.38 7.51 2.35
N PHE A 31 -10.21 6.19 2.53
CA PHE A 31 -9.17 5.65 3.41
C PHE A 31 -7.81 5.51 2.73
N TRP A 32 -7.80 5.10 1.46
CA TRP A 32 -6.57 4.87 0.70
C TRP A 32 -6.22 6.05 -0.18
N GLN A 33 -4.92 6.34 -0.31
CA GLN A 33 -4.39 7.13 -1.41
C GLN A 33 -4.74 6.47 -2.76
N ARG A 34 -4.91 7.31 -3.80
CA ARG A 34 -5.17 6.85 -5.17
C ARG A 34 -3.97 6.08 -5.71
N ASN A 35 -4.23 5.12 -6.60
CA ASN A 35 -3.23 4.23 -7.21
C ASN A 35 -2.47 3.37 -6.19
N TYR A 36 -1.51 2.59 -6.67
CA TYR A 36 -0.61 1.79 -5.85
C TYR A 36 0.74 1.69 -6.57
N TYR A 37 1.82 1.58 -5.80
CA TYR A 37 3.15 1.34 -6.35
C TYR A 37 3.28 -0.15 -6.70
N GLU A 38 3.80 -0.43 -7.89
CA GLU A 38 4.15 -1.79 -8.32
C GLU A 38 5.56 -1.82 -8.90
N HIS A 39 6.32 -2.82 -8.48
CA HIS A 39 7.67 -3.08 -8.98
C HIS A 39 7.95 -4.58 -8.95
N ILE A 40 8.49 -5.11 -10.05
CA ILE A 40 8.83 -6.53 -10.16
C ILE A 40 10.26 -6.71 -9.65
N ILE A 41 10.42 -7.45 -8.54
CA ILE A 41 11.72 -7.84 -8.02
C ILE A 41 12.37 -8.84 -8.98
N ARG A 42 13.49 -8.47 -9.59
CA ARG A 42 14.17 -9.31 -10.61
C ARG A 42 15.46 -9.97 -10.14
N ASN A 43 16.01 -9.53 -9.01
CA ASN A 43 17.26 -10.05 -8.46
C ASN A 43 17.37 -9.79 -6.96
N ASP A 44 18.38 -10.36 -6.32
CA ASP A 44 18.58 -10.28 -4.87
C ASP A 44 18.91 -8.86 -4.38
N GLN A 45 19.59 -8.06 -5.21
CA GLN A 45 19.91 -6.68 -4.85
C GLN A 45 18.63 -5.82 -4.78
N ASP A 46 17.71 -6.02 -5.71
CA ASP A 46 16.39 -5.37 -5.75
C ASP A 46 15.53 -5.80 -4.55
N HIS A 47 15.54 -7.10 -4.23
CA HIS A 47 14.89 -7.64 -3.03
C HIS A 47 15.45 -7.01 -1.75
N ARG A 48 16.78 -6.87 -1.64
CA ARG A 48 17.45 -6.25 -0.50
C ARG A 48 17.02 -4.79 -0.33
N ILE A 49 17.02 -4.01 -1.41
CA ILE A 49 16.62 -2.60 -1.39
C ILE A 49 15.18 -2.46 -0.90
N ILE A 50 14.24 -3.22 -1.46
CA ILE A 50 12.82 -3.13 -1.07
C ILE A 50 12.63 -3.52 0.40
N ARG A 51 13.33 -4.57 0.87
CA ARG A 51 13.28 -4.98 2.27
C ARG A 51 13.81 -3.89 3.20
N GLU A 52 14.93 -3.27 2.85
CA GLU A 52 15.53 -2.16 3.62
C GLU A 52 14.60 -0.94 3.64
N TYR A 53 13.96 -0.62 2.51
CA TYR A 53 12.95 0.43 2.43
C TYR A 53 11.79 0.16 3.39
N ILE A 54 11.17 -1.02 3.35
CA ILE A 54 10.04 -1.37 4.23
C ILE A 54 10.40 -1.21 5.72
N LEU A 55 11.62 -1.64 6.10
CA LEU A 55 12.07 -1.56 7.49
C LEU A 55 12.40 -0.12 7.93
N SER A 56 12.98 0.69 7.04
CA SER A 56 13.44 2.04 7.36
C SER A 56 12.36 3.11 7.16
N ASN A 57 11.32 2.85 6.36
CA ASN A 57 10.29 3.82 6.03
C ASN A 57 9.58 4.43 7.26
N PRO A 58 9.19 3.65 8.30
CA PRO A 58 8.56 4.24 9.48
C PRO A 58 9.43 5.28 10.18
N LEU A 59 10.76 5.11 10.16
CA LEU A 59 11.71 6.06 10.78
C LEU A 59 11.95 7.30 9.90
N ASN A 60 11.73 7.17 8.59
CA ASN A 60 11.98 8.21 7.60
C ASN A 60 10.69 8.93 7.16
N TRP A 61 9.53 8.55 7.71
CA TRP A 61 8.22 9.04 7.28
C TRP A 61 8.10 10.56 7.27
N GLU A 62 8.54 11.23 8.35
CA GLU A 62 8.51 12.70 8.46
C GLU A 62 9.42 13.42 7.46
N LYS A 63 10.32 12.69 6.79
CA LYS A 63 11.27 13.21 5.80
C LYS A 63 10.92 12.81 4.37
N ASP A 64 9.84 12.06 4.18
CA ASP A 64 9.42 11.59 2.86
C ASP A 64 8.69 12.73 2.12
N ASP A 65 9.18 13.09 0.95
CA ASP A 65 8.61 14.16 0.12
C ASP A 65 7.18 13.85 -0.37
N GLU A 66 6.81 12.57 -0.42
CA GLU A 66 5.46 12.09 -0.74
C GLU A 66 4.52 12.08 0.48
N ASN A 67 5.06 12.28 1.69
CA ASN A 67 4.29 12.44 2.93
C ASN A 67 4.01 13.93 3.19
N ARG A 68 3.10 14.50 2.40
CA ARG A 68 2.60 15.88 2.55
C ARG A 68 1.18 15.93 3.12
#